data_AF-A0AAV9L5D1-F1
#
_entry.id   AF-A0AAV9L5D1-F1
#
_cell.length_a   1.000
_cell.length_b   1.000
_cell.length_c   1.000
_cell.angle_alpha   90.00
_cell.angle_beta   90.00
_cell.angle_gamma   90.00
#
_symmetry.space_group_name_H-M   'P 1'
#
loop_
_entity.id
_entity.type
_entity.pdbx_description
1 polymer ?
#
loop_
_entity_poly.entity_id
_entity_poly.type
_entity_poly.pdbx_seq_one_letter_code
_entity_poly.pdbx_strand_id
1 'polypeptide(L)'
;MEEKLNSKVNRFEIHQGGIIKVDSIVSLKYYADGKMKILKEVIEAVDYKKKSITWKVIEGDLLELYNSFTIISSFEPQWTTWTLAYEKKTAATPDPLAFLGYFIELTKDIEGHFL
;
A
#
# COMPACT_ATOMS: atom_id res chain seq x y z
N MET A 1 -19.22 -10.25 -4.59
CA MET A 1 -18.77 -11.15 -3.51
C MET A 1 -17.68 -10.41 -2.77
N GLU A 2 -18.00 -9.88 -1.60
CA GLU A 2 -16.99 -9.25 -0.73
C GLU A 2 -16.35 -10.38 0.09
N GLU A 3 -15.12 -10.71 -0.24
CA GLU A 3 -14.32 -11.65 0.53
C GLU A 3 -13.81 -10.90 1.77
N LYS A 4 -14.45 -11.15 2.92
CA LYS A 4 -13.98 -10.64 4.21
C LYS A 4 -12.71 -11.39 4.59
N LEU A 5 -11.57 -10.91 4.11
CA LEU A 5 -10.31 -11.11 4.82
C LEU A 5 -10.48 -10.43 6.19
N ASN A 6 -10.13 -11.11 7.28
CA ASN A 6 -10.23 -10.56 8.64
C ASN A 6 -9.20 -9.44 8.92
N SER A 7 -8.73 -8.76 7.87
CA SER A 7 -7.50 -7.98 7.87
C SER A 7 -7.80 -6.49 7.79
N LYS A 8 -6.83 -5.68 8.21
CA LYS A 8 -6.92 -4.23 8.44
C LYS A 8 -7.26 -3.38 7.20
N VAL A 9 -7.63 -4.02 6.08
CA VAL A 9 -8.14 -3.48 4.82
C VAL A 9 -9.66 -3.54 4.87
N ASN A 10 -10.33 -2.40 4.97
CA ASN A 10 -11.80 -2.39 4.97
C ASN A 10 -12.38 -2.44 3.57
N ARG A 11 -11.74 -1.72 2.63
CA ARG A 11 -12.28 -1.56 1.28
C ARG A 11 -11.16 -1.24 0.31
N PHE A 12 -11.12 -2.02 -0.77
CA PHE A 12 -10.31 -1.77 -1.94
C PHE A 12 -11.21 -1.38 -3.10
N GLU A 13 -10.89 -0.29 -3.77
CA GLU A 13 -11.67 0.23 -4.91
C GLU A 13 -10.76 0.56 -6.08
N ILE A 14 -11.21 0.23 -7.29
CA ILE A 14 -10.57 0.63 -8.55
C ILE A 14 -11.39 1.79 -9.11
N HIS A 15 -10.79 2.97 -9.20
CA HIS A 15 -11.43 4.17 -9.73
C HIS A 15 -11.28 4.27 -11.24
N GLN A 16 -10.12 3.85 -11.75
CA GLN A 16 -9.79 3.89 -13.17
C GLN A 16 -8.85 2.74 -13.50
N GLY A 17 -8.99 2.19 -14.72
CA GLY A 17 -8.11 1.15 -15.23
C GLY A 17 -8.53 -0.25 -14.81
N GLY A 18 -7.57 -1.07 -14.42
CA GLY A 18 -7.79 -2.47 -14.09
C GLY A 18 -6.87 -2.97 -12.98
N ILE A 19 -7.07 -4.21 -12.58
CA ILE A 19 -6.24 -4.87 -11.56
C ILE A 19 -4.80 -4.97 -12.07
N ILE A 20 -3.83 -4.44 -11.31
CA ILE A 20 -2.38 -4.54 -11.58
C ILE A 20 -2.05 -4.10 -13.03
N LYS A 21 -2.53 -2.92 -13.41
CA LYS A 21 -2.24 -2.29 -14.70
C LYS A 21 -1.68 -0.89 -14.48
N VAL A 22 -0.58 -0.56 -15.15
CA VAL A 22 0.00 0.80 -15.15
C VAL A 22 -1.08 1.85 -15.49
N ASP A 23 -1.00 3.01 -14.85
CA ASP A 23 -1.96 4.12 -14.89
C ASP A 23 -3.33 3.83 -14.25
N SER A 24 -3.51 2.67 -13.62
CA SER A 24 -4.73 2.41 -12.84
C SER A 24 -4.70 3.19 -11.54
N ILE A 25 -5.86 3.74 -11.17
CA ILE A 25 -6.05 4.47 -9.93
C ILE A 25 -6.86 3.60 -8.97
N VAL A 26 -6.30 3.33 -7.80
CA VAL A 26 -6.91 2.50 -6.77
C VAL A 26 -6.97 3.25 -5.45
N SER A 27 -7.86 2.85 -4.55
CA SER A 27 -7.82 3.33 -3.18
C SER A 27 -8.04 2.21 -2.17
N LEU A 28 -7.35 2.33 -1.05
CA LEU A 28 -7.46 1.49 0.11
C LEU A 28 -7.97 2.31 1.30
N LYS A 29 -9.05 1.83 1.94
CA LYS A 29 -9.47 2.30 3.26
C LYS A 29 -8.98 1.34 4.32
N TYR A 30 -8.22 1.85 5.29
CA TYR A 30 -7.59 1.03 6.33
C TYR A 30 -7.75 1.65 7.71
N TYR A 31 -7.67 0.83 8.76
CA TYR A 31 -7.62 1.35 10.14
C TYR A 31 -6.17 1.44 10.60
N ALA A 32 -5.81 2.61 11.13
CA ALA A 32 -4.55 2.83 11.84
C ALA A 32 -4.82 3.77 13.03
N ASP A 33 -4.27 3.44 14.19
CA ASP A 33 -4.42 4.22 15.43
C ASP A 33 -5.88 4.47 15.84
N GLY A 34 -6.75 3.48 15.60
CA GLY A 34 -8.19 3.58 15.88
C GLY A 34 -8.96 4.50 14.94
N LYS A 35 -8.34 5.06 13.91
CA LYS A 35 -8.96 5.93 12.91
C LYS A 35 -8.97 5.27 11.53
N MET A 36 -10.03 5.53 10.78
CA MET A 36 -10.09 5.17 9.36
C MET A 36 -9.23 6.15 8.58
N LYS A 37 -8.32 5.63 7.78
CA LYS A 37 -7.42 6.37 6.88
C LYS A 37 -7.65 5.92 5.44
N ILE A 38 -7.30 6.78 4.50
CA ILE A 38 -7.43 6.58 3.06
C ILE A 38 -6.05 6.67 2.43
N LEU A 39 -5.78 5.73 1.54
CA LEU A 39 -4.60 5.68 0.68
C LEU A 39 -5.11 5.57 -0.75
N LYS A 40 -4.88 6.57 -1.59
CA LYS A 40 -5.24 6.52 -3.01
C LYS A 40 -3.98 6.65 -3.85
N GLU A 41 -3.86 5.75 -4.80
CA GLU A 41 -2.61 5.47 -5.47
C GLU A 41 -2.82 5.33 -6.98
N VAL A 42 -1.77 5.65 -7.72
CA VAL A 42 -1.62 5.27 -9.13
C VAL A 42 -0.54 4.19 -9.24
N ILE A 43 -0.79 3.18 -10.08
CA ILE A 43 0.23 2.18 -10.42
C ILE A 43 1.18 2.79 -11.45
N GLU A 44 2.38 3.17 -11.03
CA GLU A 44 3.39 3.77 -11.92
C GLU A 44 4.16 2.70 -12.72
N ALA A 45 4.37 1.52 -12.15
CA ALA A 45 5.11 0.45 -12.82
C ALA A 45 4.65 -0.94 -12.39
N VAL A 46 4.71 -1.88 -13.33
CA VAL A 46 4.55 -3.32 -13.10
C VAL A 46 5.68 -4.04 -13.84
N ASP A 47 6.53 -4.74 -13.09
CA ASP A 47 7.58 -5.60 -13.63
C ASP A 47 7.21 -7.06 -13.35
N TYR A 48 6.68 -7.75 -14.37
CA TYR A 48 6.29 -9.15 -14.25
C TYR A 48 7.48 -10.10 -14.08
N LYS A 49 8.68 -9.73 -14.59
CA LYS A 49 9.88 -10.57 -14.47
C LYS A 49 10.43 -10.52 -13.06
N LYS A 50 10.53 -9.32 -12.48
CA LYS A 50 10.96 -9.11 -11.10
C LYS A 50 9.82 -9.30 -10.09
N LYS A 51 8.61 -9.56 -10.56
CA LYS A 51 7.38 -9.63 -9.76
C LYS A 51 7.29 -8.44 -8.81
N SER A 52 7.33 -7.24 -9.37
CA SER A 52 7.33 -6.00 -8.58
C SER A 52 6.30 -5.02 -9.12
N ILE A 53 5.73 -4.22 -8.21
CA ILE A 53 4.75 -3.18 -8.51
C ILE A 53 5.16 -1.91 -7.77
N THR A 54 5.09 -0.77 -8.46
CA THR A 54 5.33 0.56 -7.89
C THR A 54 4.02 1.34 -7.83
N TRP A 55 3.66 1.76 -6.62
CA TRP A 55 2.44 2.48 -6.29
C TRP A 55 2.81 3.86 -5.79
N LYS A 56 2.35 4.90 -6.46
CA LYS A 56 2.54 6.28 -6.00
C LYS A 56 1.29 6.80 -5.35
N VAL A 57 1.44 7.32 -4.14
CA VAL A 57 0.34 7.95 -3.42
C VAL A 57 0.02 9.29 -4.07
N ILE A 58 -1.23 9.48 -4.44
CA ILE A 58 -1.73 10.70 -5.10
C ILE A 58 -2.74 11.46 -4.25
N GLU A 59 -3.34 10.82 -3.24
CA GLU A 59 -4.28 11.42 -2.31
C GLU A 59 -4.37 10.57 -1.02
N GLY A 60 -4.69 11.19 0.12
CA GLY A 60 -4.91 10.51 1.39
C GLY A 60 -4.02 10.99 2.53
N ASP A 61 -4.22 10.39 3.71
CA ASP A 61 -3.65 10.84 4.98
C ASP A 61 -2.11 10.90 4.98
N LEU A 62 -1.43 10.06 4.20
CA LEU A 62 0.03 10.09 4.10
C LEU A 62 0.53 11.41 3.49
N LEU A 63 -0.18 11.97 2.51
CA LEU A 63 0.23 13.23 1.89
C LEU A 63 -0.05 14.44 2.79
N GLU A 64 -0.65 14.26 3.97
CA GLU A 64 -0.67 15.31 5.01
C GLU A 64 0.71 15.47 5.67
N LEU A 65 1.49 14.39 5.76
CA LEU A 65 2.78 14.32 6.46
C LEU A 65 3.99 14.33 5.52
N TYR A 66 3.83 13.78 4.31
CA TYR A 66 4.90 13.61 3.32
C TYR A 66 4.59 14.41 2.05
N ASN A 67 5.62 15.01 1.43
CA ASN A 67 5.52 15.70 0.14
C ASN A 67 5.30 14.70 -1.00
N SER A 68 6.00 13.56 -0.91
CA SER A 68 5.86 12.44 -1.83
C SER A 68 5.94 11.14 -1.07
N PHE A 69 5.21 10.14 -1.56
CA PHE A 69 5.21 8.80 -0.98
C PHE A 69 4.99 7.77 -2.09
N THR A 70 5.89 6.81 -2.18
CA THR A 70 5.86 5.71 -3.14
C THR A 70 6.09 4.41 -2.39
N ILE A 71 5.22 3.44 -2.64
CA ILE A 71 5.31 2.09 -2.12
C ILE A 71 5.74 1.18 -3.25
N ILE A 72 6.75 0.34 -3.01
CA ILE A 72 7.18 -0.67 -3.95
C ILE A 72 7.01 -2.02 -3.27
N SER A 73 6.25 -2.90 -3.90
CA SER A 73 6.17 -4.31 -3.51
C SER A 73 6.98 -5.16 -4.48
N SER A 74 7.73 -6.12 -3.97
CA SER A 74 8.37 -7.15 -4.79
C SER A 74 8.21 -8.52 -4.14
N PHE A 75 8.03 -9.54 -4.97
CA PHE A 75 7.64 -10.87 -4.53
C PHE A 75 8.63 -11.93 -5.03
N GLU A 76 9.36 -12.52 -4.09
CA GLU A 76 10.21 -13.67 -4.31
C GLU A 76 9.56 -14.94 -3.73
N PRO A 77 10.00 -16.16 -4.10
CA PRO A 77 9.34 -17.39 -3.65
C PRO A 77 9.18 -17.54 -2.13
N GLN A 78 10.05 -16.92 -1.33
CA GLN A 78 10.05 -17.02 0.13
C GLN A 78 9.89 -15.67 0.84
N TRP A 79 9.91 -14.56 0.10
CA TRP A 79 9.98 -13.23 0.70
C TRP A 79 9.11 -12.24 -0.06
N THR A 80 8.36 -11.45 0.68
CA THR A 80 7.77 -10.21 0.18
C THR A 80 8.58 -9.05 0.71
N THR A 81 9.01 -8.16 -0.18
CA THR A 81 9.70 -6.93 0.23
C THR A 81 8.79 -5.74 -0.01
N TRP A 82 8.59 -4.95 1.05
CA TRP A 82 7.93 -3.65 1.00
C TRP A 82 8.98 -2.56 1.15
N THR A 83 9.07 -1.68 0.16
CA THR A 83 9.95 -0.51 0.19
C THR A 83 9.10 0.76 0.22
N LEU A 84 9.38 1.66 1.17
CA LEU A 84 8.72 2.96 1.29
C LEU A 84 9.72 4.04 0.91
N ALA A 85 9.53 4.69 -0.23
CA ALA A 85 10.29 5.85 -0.66
C ALA A 85 9.47 7.11 -0.41
N TYR A 86 10.01 8.06 0.35
CA TYR A 86 9.23 9.20 0.81
C TYR A 86 10.07 10.45 1.00
N GLU A 87 9.41 11.61 0.90
CA GLU A 87 9.97 12.91 1.24
C GLU A 87 9.14 13.52 2.36
N LYS A 88 9.77 13.81 3.50
CA LYS A 88 9.09 14.43 4.64
C LYS A 88 8.74 15.89 4.34
N LYS A 89 7.55 16.35 4.74
CA LYS A 89 7.21 17.78 4.67
C LYS A 89 8.06 18.64 5.59
N THR A 90 8.41 18.10 6.76
CA THR A 90 9.21 18.80 7.77
C THR A 90 10.20 17.82 8.40
N ALA A 91 11.29 18.35 8.98
CA ALA A 91 12.25 17.51 9.71
C ALA A 91 11.63 16.80 10.93
N ALA A 92 10.52 17.33 11.47
CA ALA A 92 9.80 16.75 12.60
C ALA A 92 8.84 15.62 12.19
N THR A 93 8.55 15.44 10.89
CA THR A 93 7.73 14.33 10.42
C THR A 93 8.42 13.00 10.78
N PRO A 94 7.72 12.04 11.43
CA PRO A 94 8.32 10.75 11.78
C PRO A 94 8.63 9.93 10.53
N ASP A 95 9.47 8.90 10.67
CA ASP A 95 9.59 7.88 9.62
C ASP A 95 8.31 7.02 9.59
N PRO A 96 7.89 6.50 8.42
CA PRO A 96 6.62 5.78 8.27
C PRO A 96 6.67 4.35 8.82
N LEU A 97 7.37 4.11 9.93
CA LEU A 97 7.56 2.77 10.52
C LEU A 97 6.25 2.13 10.97
N ALA A 98 5.30 2.92 11.48
CA ALA A 98 3.97 2.42 11.82
C ALA A 98 3.22 1.91 10.57
N PHE A 99 3.38 2.61 9.44
CA PHE A 99 2.78 2.21 8.17
C PHE A 99 3.51 1.01 7.55
N LEU A 100 4.82 0.89 7.71
CA LEU A 100 5.55 -0.33 7.36
C LEU A 100 5.06 -1.54 8.17
N GLY A 101 4.84 -1.35 9.48
CA GLY A 101 4.26 -2.37 10.36
C GLY A 101 2.88 -2.85 9.88
N TYR A 102 2.06 -1.95 9.32
CA TYR A 102 0.79 -2.32 8.70
C TYR A 102 0.98 -3.31 7.54
N PHE A 103 1.93 -3.06 6.62
CA PHE A 103 2.18 -3.97 5.50
C PHE A 103 2.73 -5.34 5.93
N ILE A 104 3.58 -5.38 6.97
CA ILE A 104 4.08 -6.63 7.52
C ILE A 104 2.91 -7.49 8.01
N GLU A 105 1.99 -6.87 8.73
CA GLU A 105 0.81 -7.58 9.27
C GLU A 105 -0.16 -7.99 8.17
N LEU A 106 -0.40 -7.14 7.17
CA LEU A 106 -1.18 -7.50 5.99
C LEU A 106 -0.57 -8.71 5.26
N THR A 107 0.76 -8.77 5.17
CA THR A 107 1.47 -9.89 4.53
C THR A 107 1.26 -11.20 5.30
N LYS A 108 1.27 -11.15 6.63
CA LYS A 108 0.97 -12.32 7.48
C LYS A 108 -0.48 -12.78 7.33
N ASP A 109 -1.43 -11.85 7.27
CA ASP A 109 -2.85 -12.18 7.08
C ASP A 109 -3.08 -12.87 5.73
N ILE A 110 -2.37 -12.42 4.68
CA ILE A 110 -2.38 -13.04 3.35
C ILE A 110 -1.76 -14.44 3.41
N GLU A 111 -0.58 -14.59 4.02
CA GLU A 111 0.09 -15.89 4.17
C GLU A 111 -0.81 -16.89 4.91
N GLY A 112 -1.39 -16.50 6.04
CA GLY A 112 -2.28 -17.35 6.83
C GLY A 112 -3.61 -17.71 6.15
N HIS A 113 -4.01 -16.98 5.10
CA HIS A 113 -5.17 -17.34 4.28
C HIS A 113 -4.85 -18.42 3.24
N PHE A 114 -3.59 -18.50 2.80
CA PHE A 114 -3.12 -19.44 1.78
C PHE A 114 -2.45 -20.70 2.34
N LEU A 115 -2.31 -20.79 3.66
CA LEU A 115 -1.86 -21.98 4.40
C LEU A 115 -3.05 -22.80 4.90
#